data_AF-A0AAW8L3T8-F1
#
_entry.id   AF-A0AAW8L3T8-F1
#
_cell.length_a   1.000
_cell.length_b   1.000
_cell.length_c   1.000
_cell.angle_alpha   90.00
_cell.angle_beta   90.00
_cell.angle_gamma   90.00
#
_symmetry.space_group_name_H-M   'P 1'
#
loop_
_entity.id
_entity.type
_entity.pdbx_description
1 polymer ?
#
loop_
_entity_poly.entity_id
_entity_poly.type
_entity_poly.pdbx_seq_one_letter_code
_entity_poly.pdbx_strand_id
1 'polypeptide(L)'
;FEIDASTGEISLTAAGVAAAANDFETLANIHNLVVTATDGTNSSNINVTLNEQDVNDNAPVFEDPNNPGTPVASYTFNYDENSSDAYVIGTVKATDADAGTTLSYSISSGNGNGW
;
A
#
# COMPACT_ATOMS: atom_id res chain seq x y z
N PHE A 1 -21.18 -4.20 0.06
CA PHE A 1 -21.34 -5.65 0.32
C PHE A 1 -22.77 -6.05 0.02
N GLU A 2 -22.96 -7.30 -0.33
CA GLU A 2 -24.26 -7.96 -0.46
C GLU A 2 -24.18 -9.33 0.22
N ILE A 3 -25.34 -9.96 0.42
CA ILE A 3 -25.44 -11.30 0.97
C ILE A 3 -26.43 -12.12 0.16
N ASP A 4 -26.07 -13.36 -0.18
CA ASP A 4 -27.01 -14.32 -0.74
C ASP A 4 -27.99 -14.76 0.35
N ALA A 5 -29.27 -14.49 0.16
CA ALA A 5 -30.30 -14.73 1.16
C ALA A 5 -30.57 -16.23 1.44
N SER A 6 -30.11 -17.13 0.58
CA SER A 6 -30.30 -18.58 0.69
C SER A 6 -29.08 -19.29 1.27
N THR A 7 -27.86 -18.86 0.93
CA THR A 7 -26.61 -19.48 1.37
C THR A 7 -25.93 -18.73 2.51
N GLY A 8 -26.21 -17.45 2.67
CA GLY A 8 -25.51 -16.56 3.61
C GLY A 8 -24.13 -16.11 3.15
N GLU A 9 -23.75 -16.38 1.89
CA GLU A 9 -22.48 -15.93 1.32
C GLU A 9 -22.46 -14.40 1.20
N ILE A 10 -21.41 -13.78 1.73
CA ILE A 10 -21.20 -12.33 1.66
C ILE A 10 -20.21 -12.04 0.53
N SER A 11 -20.55 -11.13 -0.37
CA SER A 11 -19.70 -10.67 -1.46
C SER A 11 -19.65 -9.14 -1.55
N LEU A 12 -18.69 -8.63 -2.34
CA LEU A 12 -18.70 -7.24 -2.77
C LEU A 12 -19.74 -7.05 -3.87
N THR A 13 -20.43 -5.92 -3.84
CA THR A 13 -21.22 -5.44 -4.98
C THR A 13 -20.28 -4.78 -6.00
N ALA A 14 -20.74 -4.55 -7.23
CA ALA A 14 -19.97 -3.80 -8.22
C ALA A 14 -19.55 -2.39 -7.72
N ALA A 15 -20.44 -1.72 -6.97
CA ALA A 15 -20.12 -0.44 -6.34
C ALA A 15 -19.11 -0.57 -5.20
N GLY A 16 -19.13 -1.68 -4.46
CA GLY A 16 -18.12 -1.98 -3.43
C GLY A 16 -16.74 -2.22 -4.03
N VAL A 17 -16.67 -2.94 -5.15
CA VAL A 17 -15.40 -3.15 -5.90
C VAL A 17 -14.82 -1.81 -6.40
N ALA A 18 -15.68 -0.89 -6.85
CA ALA A 18 -15.25 0.42 -7.34
C ALA A 18 -15.04 1.48 -6.23
N ALA A 19 -15.30 1.13 -4.98
CA ALA A 19 -15.19 2.08 -3.88
C ALA A 19 -13.71 2.26 -3.51
N ALA A 20 -13.33 3.51 -3.20
CA ALA A 20 -12.05 3.78 -2.52
C ALA A 20 -11.96 3.03 -1.19
N ALA A 21 -13.08 2.65 -0.59
CA ALA A 21 -13.07 1.87 0.64
C ALA A 21 -12.64 0.42 0.46
N ASN A 22 -12.32 -0.02 -0.77
CA ASN A 22 -11.76 -1.33 -1.11
C ASN A 22 -10.34 -1.15 -1.69
N ASP A 23 -9.55 -0.33 -1.00
CA ASP A 23 -8.17 0.05 -1.33
C ASP A 23 -7.51 0.38 0.01
N PHE A 24 -6.57 -0.48 0.44
CA PHE A 24 -6.03 -0.53 1.80
C PHE A 24 -5.30 0.77 2.17
N GLU A 25 -4.79 1.48 1.17
CA GLU A 25 -3.98 2.69 1.32
C GLU A 25 -4.84 3.96 1.43
N THR A 26 -6.15 3.90 1.11
CA THR A 26 -6.95 5.12 0.95
C THR A 26 -7.94 5.40 2.06
N LEU A 27 -8.66 4.40 2.57
CA LEU A 27 -9.71 4.58 3.59
C LEU A 27 -9.55 3.58 4.74
N ALA A 28 -10.60 3.36 5.53
CA ALA A 28 -10.54 2.49 6.70
C ALA A 28 -10.63 1.01 6.28
N ASN A 29 -9.65 0.22 6.71
CA ASN A 29 -9.48 -1.18 6.34
C ASN A 29 -10.36 -2.15 7.16
N ILE A 30 -11.42 -1.63 7.79
CA ILE A 30 -12.35 -2.40 8.64
C ILE A 30 -13.79 -2.00 8.32
N HIS A 31 -14.61 -3.01 8.02
CA HIS A 31 -16.05 -2.85 7.78
C HIS A 31 -16.85 -3.68 8.77
N ASN A 32 -17.82 -3.05 9.45
CA ASN A 32 -18.71 -3.73 10.40
C ASN A 32 -20.11 -3.85 9.81
N LEU A 33 -20.55 -5.10 9.65
CA LEU A 33 -21.88 -5.44 9.18
C LEU A 33 -22.71 -6.01 10.33
N VAL A 34 -24.03 -5.89 10.22
CA VAL A 34 -24.98 -6.64 11.04
C VAL A 34 -25.76 -7.54 10.09
N VAL A 35 -25.59 -8.85 10.24
CA VAL A 35 -26.31 -9.85 9.45
C VAL A 35 -27.52 -10.30 10.24
N THR A 36 -28.68 -10.35 9.59
CA THR A 36 -29.94 -10.83 10.15
C THR A 36 -30.34 -12.13 9.49
N ALA A 37 -30.63 -13.15 10.28
CA ALA A 37 -31.33 -14.36 9.84
C ALA A 37 -32.78 -14.31 10.34
N THR A 38 -33.73 -14.73 9.51
CA THR A 38 -35.16 -14.76 9.87
C THR A 38 -35.84 -16.01 9.32
N ASP A 39 -36.78 -16.56 10.09
CA ASP A 39 -37.69 -17.64 9.67
C ASP A 39 -39.05 -17.09 9.16
N GLY A 40 -39.17 -15.76 9.00
CA GLY A 40 -40.41 -15.06 8.63
C GLY A 40 -41.30 -14.67 9.81
N THR A 41 -41.02 -15.15 11.02
CA THR A 41 -41.71 -14.76 12.27
C THR A 41 -40.73 -14.21 13.31
N ASN A 42 -39.63 -14.92 13.52
CA ASN A 42 -38.54 -14.59 14.42
C ASN A 42 -37.32 -14.11 13.63
N SER A 43 -36.42 -13.38 14.30
CA SER A 43 -35.15 -12.95 13.73
C SER A 43 -34.05 -12.92 14.77
N SER A 44 -32.82 -13.16 14.33
CA SER A 44 -31.60 -12.95 15.13
C SER A 44 -30.57 -12.15 14.34
N ASN A 45 -29.76 -11.35 15.05
CA ASN A 45 -28.71 -10.53 14.48
C ASN A 45 -27.34 -11.00 14.97
N ILE A 46 -26.33 -10.90 14.12
CA ILE A 46 -24.92 -11.07 14.50
C ILE A 46 -24.06 -9.99 13.85
N ASN A 47 -23.02 -9.55 14.57
CA ASN A 47 -22.02 -8.63 14.04
C ASN A 47 -20.99 -9.41 13.23
N VAL A 48 -20.64 -8.88 12.06
CA VAL A 48 -19.58 -9.40 11.19
C VAL A 48 -18.57 -8.28 10.99
N THR A 49 -17.31 -8.53 11.33
CA THR A 49 -16.21 -7.61 11.08
C THR A 49 -15.37 -8.14 9.93
N LEU A 50 -15.27 -7.36 8.87
CA LEU A 50 -14.41 -7.62 7.73
C LEU A 50 -13.15 -6.78 7.90
N ASN A 51 -11.99 -7.41 7.87
CA ASN A 51 -10.69 -6.74 7.88
C ASN A 51 -10.08 -6.89 6.50
N GLU A 52 -9.79 -5.79 5.86
CA GLU A 52 -9.09 -5.80 4.58
C GLU A 52 -7.66 -6.30 4.79
N GLN A 53 -7.17 -7.04 3.80
CA GLN A 53 -5.78 -7.47 3.76
C GLN A 53 -5.10 -6.64 2.70
N ASP A 54 -3.96 -6.08 3.09
CA ASP A 54 -3.10 -5.36 2.19
C ASP A 54 -2.57 -6.31 1.10
N VAL A 55 -2.53 -5.80 -0.13
CA VAL A 55 -1.97 -6.45 -1.30
C VAL A 55 -0.88 -5.52 -1.81
N ASN A 56 0.31 -6.05 -2.06
CA ASN A 56 1.39 -5.24 -2.61
C ASN A 56 1.09 -4.85 -4.08
N ASP A 57 0.37 -3.75 -4.29
CA ASP A 57 -0.06 -3.25 -5.59
C ASP A 57 0.42 -1.82 -5.87
N ASN A 58 1.10 -1.17 -4.91
CA ASN A 58 1.81 0.07 -5.15
C ASN A 58 3.27 -0.21 -5.55
N ALA A 59 3.81 0.68 -6.37
CA ALA A 59 5.22 0.62 -6.76
C ALA A 59 6.03 1.60 -5.90
N PRO A 60 7.31 1.29 -5.60
CA PRO A 60 8.16 2.23 -4.88
C PRO A 60 8.30 3.56 -5.63
N VAL A 61 8.17 4.67 -4.91
CA VAL A 61 8.32 6.03 -5.42
C VAL A 61 9.54 6.69 -4.79
N PHE A 62 10.42 7.26 -5.60
CA PHE A 62 11.53 8.08 -5.09
C PHE A 62 11.03 9.44 -4.62
N GLU A 63 11.49 9.87 -3.45
CA GLU A 63 11.11 11.14 -2.81
C GLU A 63 12.33 11.95 -2.36
N ASP A 64 12.15 13.24 -2.14
CA ASP A 64 13.20 14.07 -1.53
C ASP A 64 13.55 13.53 -0.12
N PRO A 65 14.79 13.10 0.13
CA PRO A 65 15.21 12.60 1.44
C PRO A 65 15.03 13.62 2.57
N ASN A 66 15.06 14.92 2.23
CA ASN A 66 14.88 16.03 3.18
C ASN A 66 13.44 16.53 3.25
N ASN A 67 12.56 16.04 2.37
CA ASN A 67 11.13 16.40 2.34
C ASN A 67 10.26 15.17 1.99
N PRO A 68 10.04 14.26 2.96
CA PRO A 68 9.26 13.03 2.75
C PRO A 68 7.86 13.29 2.21
N GLY A 69 7.37 12.40 1.36
CA GLY A 69 6.10 12.55 0.65
C GLY A 69 6.16 13.46 -0.58
N THR A 70 7.34 13.96 -0.96
CA THR A 70 7.53 14.78 -2.16
C THR A 70 8.25 13.98 -3.24
N PRO A 71 7.54 13.46 -4.26
CA PRO A 71 8.16 12.68 -5.32
C PRO A 71 9.19 13.46 -6.12
N VAL A 72 10.28 12.79 -6.51
CA VAL A 72 11.35 13.35 -7.35
C VAL A 72 11.59 12.48 -8.58
N ALA A 73 11.84 13.11 -9.72
CA ALA A 73 12.13 12.41 -10.97
C ALA A 73 13.63 12.09 -11.15
N SER A 74 14.51 12.78 -10.43
CA SER A 74 15.97 12.63 -10.55
C SER A 74 16.69 13.20 -9.34
N TYR A 75 17.88 12.68 -9.07
CA TYR A 75 18.83 13.23 -8.08
C TYR A 75 20.04 13.83 -8.79
N THR A 76 20.64 14.85 -8.18
CA THR A 76 21.93 15.39 -8.60
C THR A 76 22.77 15.60 -7.35
N PHE A 77 24.00 15.10 -7.37
CA PHE A 77 24.97 15.27 -6.30
C PHE A 77 26.28 15.80 -6.88
N ASN A 78 27.02 16.54 -6.07
CA ASN A 78 28.37 16.98 -6.38
C ASN A 78 29.33 16.29 -5.40
N TYR A 79 30.54 15.98 -5.86
CA TYR A 79 31.60 15.46 -5.03
C TYR A 79 32.92 16.10 -5.48
N ASP A 80 33.83 16.29 -4.54
CA ASP A 80 35.15 16.83 -4.84
C ASP A 80 36.08 15.74 -5.36
N GLU A 81 36.93 16.08 -6.31
CA GLU A 81 38.02 15.19 -6.71
C GLU A 81 38.94 14.89 -5.51
N ASN A 82 39.50 13.67 -5.48
CA ASN A 82 40.34 13.17 -4.38
C ASN A 82 39.61 12.94 -3.04
N SER A 83 38.28 12.86 -3.06
CA SER A 83 37.51 12.35 -1.92
C SER A 83 37.90 10.91 -1.57
N SER A 84 37.86 10.57 -0.29
CA SER A 84 38.16 9.20 0.17
C SER A 84 36.98 8.25 -0.09
N ASP A 85 37.26 6.94 0.01
CA ASP A 85 36.27 5.87 -0.03
C ASP A 85 35.24 5.91 1.10
N ALA A 86 35.54 6.62 2.19
CA ALA A 86 34.61 6.88 3.28
C ALA A 86 33.64 8.06 3.01
N TYR A 87 33.84 8.82 1.93
CA TYR A 87 32.99 9.96 1.61
C TYR A 87 31.65 9.51 1.01
N VAL A 88 30.56 9.96 1.61
CA VAL A 88 29.20 9.72 1.09
C VAL A 88 28.82 10.85 0.15
N ILE A 89 28.68 10.54 -1.14
CA ILE A 89 28.31 11.51 -2.19
C ILE A 89 26.87 12.02 -2.01
N GLY A 90 25.96 11.14 -1.62
CA GLY A 90 24.56 11.47 -1.45
C GLY A 90 23.73 10.27 -1.04
N THR A 91 22.46 10.54 -0.75
CA THR A 91 21.46 9.55 -0.35
C THR A 91 20.26 9.66 -1.27
N VAL A 92 19.84 8.54 -1.85
CA VAL A 92 18.53 8.42 -2.52
C VAL A 92 17.54 7.79 -1.55
N LYS A 93 16.26 8.11 -1.69
CA LYS A 93 15.21 7.54 -0.84
C LYS A 93 13.98 7.20 -1.67
N ALA A 94 13.48 5.99 -1.49
CA ALA A 94 12.19 5.57 -1.98
C ALA A 94 11.28 5.18 -0.82
N THR A 95 9.98 5.29 -1.05
CA THR A 95 8.90 4.84 -0.17
C THR A 95 7.96 3.96 -0.97
N ASP A 96 7.28 3.07 -0.29
CA ASP A 96 6.21 2.25 -0.83
C ASP A 96 4.99 2.45 0.07
N ALA A 97 3.80 2.51 -0.53
CA ALA A 97 2.57 2.75 0.21
C ALA A 97 2.11 1.47 0.94
N ASP A 98 2.48 0.31 0.40
CA ASP A 98 2.06 -0.99 0.91
C ASP A 98 2.68 -1.26 2.30
N ALA A 99 1.85 -1.75 3.22
CA ALA A 99 2.24 -2.03 4.59
C ALA A 99 3.19 -3.23 4.69
N GLY A 100 4.29 -3.03 5.42
CA GLY A 100 5.28 -4.08 5.65
C GLY A 100 6.26 -4.29 4.48
N THR A 101 6.19 -3.47 3.44
CA THR A 101 7.16 -3.50 2.34
C THR A 101 8.56 -3.12 2.82
N THR A 102 9.55 -3.92 2.39
CA THR A 102 10.97 -3.68 2.65
C THR A 102 11.68 -3.38 1.34
N LEU A 103 12.26 -2.20 1.23
CA LEU A 103 12.94 -1.76 0.02
C LEU A 103 14.42 -2.17 0.01
N SER A 104 14.91 -2.52 -1.18
CA SER A 104 16.32 -2.78 -1.45
C SER A 104 16.79 -1.93 -2.61
N TYR A 105 18.06 -1.50 -2.57
CA TYR A 105 18.64 -0.58 -3.55
C TYR A 105 19.79 -1.26 -4.28
N SER A 106 19.86 -1.05 -5.60
CA SER A 106 20.96 -1.52 -6.44
C SER A 106 21.19 -0.55 -7.60
N ILE A 107 22.40 -0.56 -8.15
CA ILE A 107 22.72 0.19 -9.36
C ILE A 107 22.50 -0.73 -10.56
N SER A 108 21.57 -0.37 -11.45
CA SER A 108 21.21 -1.18 -12.61
C SER A 108 22.10 -0.96 -13.83
N SER A 109 22.73 0.22 -13.95
CA SER A 109 23.56 0.59 -15.09
C SER A 109 24.52 1.73 -14.74
N GLY A 110 25.48 2.03 -15.62
CA GLY A 110 26.42 3.15 -15.45
C GLY A 110 27.63 2.88 -14.54
N ASN A 111 27.60 1.81 -13.73
CA ASN A 111 28.69 1.43 -12.80
C ASN A 111 29.49 0.19 -13.26
N GLY A 112 29.64 -0.02 -14.57
CA GLY A 112 30.30 -1.22 -15.11
C GLY A 112 31.77 -1.37 -14.72
N ASN A 113 32.43 -0.26 -14.36
CA ASN A 113 33.83 -0.26 -13.97
C ASN A 113 34.04 -0.26 -12.43
N GLY A 114 32.96 -0.21 -11.64
CA GLY A 114 33.03 -0.09 -10.18
C GLY A 114 33.40 1.30 -9.67
N TRP A 115 33.35 2.30 -10.55
CA TRP A 115 33.49 3.73 -10.32
C TRP A 115 32.58 4.48 -11.30
#